data_AF-X1MPK6-F1
#
_entry.id   AF-X1MPK6-F1
#
_cell.length_a   1.000
_cell.length_b   1.000
_cell.length_c   1.000
_cell.angle_alpha   90.00
_cell.angle_beta   90.00
_cell.angle_gamma   90.00
#
_symmetry.space_group_name_H-M   'P 1'
#
loop_
_entity.id
_entity.type
_entity.pdbx_description
1 polymer ?
#
loop_
_entity_poly.entity_id
_entity_poly.type
_entity_poly.pdbx_seq_one_letter_code
_entity_poly.pdbx_strand_id
1 'polypeptide(L)'
;MYLNAFKNTESTFWQESGGQLRGMKVKASDPMVWGWVDILQMDEKNGEDLTSNIKFIQPDDDNKKDQTVISVPLVNPVEPGGSVELNIIFKSKLPRIFARTGYSDEYFLIAQWFPKIGVYEPEGMRYAQEGQWNCHQFHANSEFYANFSVYEVEITLPERFTVGATGVLKGK
;
A
#
# COMPACT_ATOMS: atom_id res chain seq x y z
N MET A 1 1.32 -1.57 2.28
CA MET A 1 0.58 -0.45 2.93
C MET A 1 1.26 0.90 2.63
N TYR A 2 1.40 1.29 1.35
CA TYR A 2 2.28 2.41 0.96
C TYR A 2 1.91 3.75 1.58
N LEU A 3 0.62 4.04 1.78
CA LEU A 3 0.21 5.30 2.40
C LEU A 3 0.70 5.46 3.85
N ASN A 4 1.05 4.38 4.55
CA ASN A 4 1.60 4.46 5.91
C ASN A 4 2.99 5.06 5.98
N ALA A 5 3.70 5.21 4.85
CA ALA A 5 4.92 6.00 4.78
C ALA A 5 4.70 7.47 5.12
N PHE A 6 3.46 7.97 4.97
CA PHE A 6 3.07 9.35 5.27
C PHE A 6 2.32 9.47 6.61
N LYS A 7 2.33 8.43 7.46
CA LYS A 7 1.51 8.40 8.68
C LYS A 7 2.04 9.33 9.76
N ASN A 8 3.36 9.49 9.82
CA ASN A 8 4.09 10.27 10.80
C ASN A 8 5.54 10.49 10.31
N THR A 9 6.37 11.07 11.18
CA THR A 9 7.80 11.31 10.90
C THR A 9 8.70 10.10 11.13
N GLU A 10 8.17 8.97 11.59
CA GLU A 10 8.94 7.81 12.08
C GLU A 10 9.05 6.68 11.04
N SER A 11 8.29 6.74 9.94
CA SER A 11 8.43 5.77 8.84
C SER A 11 9.81 5.86 8.20
N THR A 12 10.28 4.75 7.63
CA THR A 12 11.58 4.69 6.94
C THR A 12 11.63 5.70 5.80
N PHE A 13 10.57 5.74 4.96
CA PHE A 13 10.40 6.74 3.90
C PHE A 13 10.59 8.17 4.41
N TRP A 14 9.96 8.53 5.53
CA TRP A 14 10.00 9.90 6.02
C TRP A 14 11.36 10.26 6.60
N GLN A 15 11.96 9.35 7.37
CA GLN A 15 13.30 9.55 7.93
C GLN A 15 14.35 9.76 6.82
N GLU A 16 14.27 8.97 5.75
CA GLU A 16 15.18 9.09 4.60
C GLU A 16 14.95 10.34 3.76
N SER A 17 13.68 10.70 3.51
CA SER A 17 13.34 11.85 2.67
C SER A 17 13.41 13.18 3.41
N GLY A 18 13.29 13.19 4.73
CA GLY A 18 13.17 14.41 5.53
C GLY A 18 11.95 15.27 5.15
N GLY A 19 10.91 14.67 4.58
CA GLY A 19 9.76 15.39 4.03
C GLY A 19 10.08 16.19 2.76
N GLN A 20 11.12 15.80 2.03
CA GLN A 20 11.52 16.45 0.78
C GLN A 20 11.76 15.42 -0.33
N LEU A 21 11.06 15.58 -1.45
CA LEU A 21 11.24 14.72 -2.62
C LEU A 21 11.02 15.53 -3.90
N ARG A 22 11.84 15.31 -4.93
CA ARG A 22 11.69 15.93 -6.27
C ARG A 22 11.50 17.46 -6.25
N GLY A 23 12.25 18.15 -5.38
CA GLY A 23 12.20 19.61 -5.24
C GLY A 23 11.03 20.15 -4.41
N MET A 24 10.10 19.30 -3.98
CA MET A 24 9.01 19.66 -3.09
C MET A 24 9.39 19.36 -1.65
N LYS A 25 9.18 20.33 -0.75
CA LYS A 25 9.42 20.17 0.69
C LYS A 25 8.15 20.47 1.46
N VAL A 26 7.81 19.59 2.39
CA VAL A 26 6.71 19.77 3.33
C VAL A 26 7.22 19.96 4.75
N LYS A 27 6.38 20.53 5.60
CA LYS A 27 6.68 20.71 7.03
C LYS A 27 5.86 19.70 7.82
N ALA A 28 6.49 18.98 8.74
CA ALA A 28 5.78 18.08 9.66
C ALA A 28 4.73 18.81 10.51
N SER A 29 4.85 20.13 10.69
CA SER A 29 3.86 20.94 11.39
C SER A 29 2.60 21.24 10.57
N ASP A 30 2.59 20.96 9.26
CA ASP A 30 1.38 21.08 8.43
C ASP A 30 0.53 19.81 8.59
N PRO A 31 -0.66 19.87 9.23
CA PRO A 31 -1.47 18.68 9.49
C PRO A 31 -2.00 18.02 8.21
N MET A 32 -1.94 18.70 7.07
CA MET A 32 -2.44 18.19 5.79
C MET A 32 -1.45 17.26 5.10
N VAL A 33 -0.18 17.22 5.52
CA VAL A 33 0.88 16.41 4.89
C VAL A 33 0.74 14.92 5.20
N TRP A 34 -0.10 14.58 6.19
CA TRP A 34 -0.22 13.22 6.69
C TRP A 34 -1.28 12.41 5.96
N GLY A 35 -0.91 11.18 5.62
CA GLY A 35 -1.76 10.17 5.00
C GLY A 35 -1.50 8.81 5.62
N TRP A 36 -2.42 7.87 5.42
CA TRP A 36 -2.31 6.53 5.99
C TRP A 36 -3.30 5.59 5.32
N VAL A 37 -3.13 4.29 5.55
CA VAL A 37 -4.10 3.26 5.22
C VAL A 37 -4.19 2.30 6.41
N ASP A 38 -5.40 2.06 6.87
CA ASP A 38 -5.71 1.09 7.93
C ASP A 38 -6.61 -0.01 7.36
N ILE A 39 -6.31 -1.25 7.70
CA ILE A 39 -7.19 -2.39 7.44
C ILE A 39 -8.16 -2.48 8.61
N LEU A 40 -9.45 -2.39 8.30
CA LEU A 40 -10.54 -2.48 9.27
C LEU A 40 -10.97 -3.93 9.48
N GLN A 41 -10.93 -4.73 8.41
CA GLN A 41 -11.26 -6.15 8.42
C GLN A 41 -10.52 -6.86 7.29
N MET A 42 -10.10 -8.11 7.54
CA MET A 42 -9.60 -9.02 6.53
C MET A 42 -10.13 -10.43 6.80
N ASP A 43 -10.77 -11.04 5.81
CA ASP A 43 -11.26 -12.41 5.89
C ASP A 43 -10.97 -13.20 4.61
N GLU A 44 -10.80 -14.51 4.75
CA GLU A 44 -10.87 -15.42 3.60
C GLU A 44 -12.33 -15.58 3.17
N LYS A 45 -12.60 -15.56 1.86
CA LYS A 45 -13.97 -15.72 1.36
C LYS A 45 -14.53 -17.09 1.76
N ASN A 46 -15.60 -17.08 2.56
CA ASN A 46 -16.19 -18.26 3.21
C ASN A 46 -15.24 -18.98 4.19
N GLY A 47 -14.24 -18.28 4.72
CA GLY A 47 -13.25 -18.81 5.65
C GLY A 47 -13.19 -18.00 6.93
N GLU A 48 -11.99 -17.94 7.50
CA GLU A 48 -11.72 -17.38 8.82
C GLU A 48 -11.52 -15.86 8.76
N ASP A 49 -11.84 -15.20 9.88
CA ASP A 49 -11.45 -13.81 10.11
C ASP A 49 -9.93 -13.76 10.41
N LEU A 50 -9.19 -13.08 9.56
CA LEU A 50 -7.74 -12.92 9.65
C LEU A 50 -7.32 -11.61 10.31
N THR A 51 -8.27 -10.75 10.70
CA THR A 51 -8.00 -9.38 11.16
C THR A 51 -7.06 -9.36 12.37
N SER A 52 -7.24 -10.28 13.33
CA SER A 52 -6.37 -10.39 14.50
C SER A 52 -4.97 -10.94 14.19
N ASN A 53 -4.77 -11.53 13.01
CA ASN A 53 -3.50 -12.13 12.61
C ASN A 53 -2.56 -11.12 11.95
N ILE A 54 -3.05 -9.91 11.66
CA ILE A 54 -2.27 -8.84 11.01
C ILE A 54 -1.15 -8.39 11.93
N LYS A 55 0.09 -8.45 11.43
CA LYS A 55 1.28 -7.94 12.12
C LYS A 55 2.07 -7.02 11.20
N PHE A 56 2.45 -5.84 11.68
CA PHE A 56 3.45 -5.02 10.98
C PHE A 56 4.81 -5.69 11.07
N ILE A 57 5.52 -5.74 9.94
CA ILE A 57 6.87 -6.30 9.85
C ILE A 57 7.82 -5.32 9.14
N GLN A 58 9.11 -5.49 9.34
CA GLN A 58 10.16 -4.61 8.82
C GLN A 58 11.30 -5.43 8.23
N PRO A 59 11.19 -5.87 6.97
CA PRO A 59 12.17 -6.78 6.38
C PRO A 59 13.55 -6.17 6.14
N ASP A 60 13.68 -4.85 6.15
CA ASP A 60 14.87 -4.17 5.60
C ASP A 60 15.78 -3.54 6.66
N ASP A 61 15.21 -2.86 7.68
CA ASP A 61 15.98 -1.97 8.55
C ASP A 61 15.63 -2.03 10.05
N ASP A 62 14.78 -2.99 10.47
CA ASP A 62 14.31 -3.14 11.85
C ASP A 62 13.57 -1.94 12.47
N ASN A 63 13.23 -0.91 11.70
CA ASN A 63 12.53 0.28 12.18
C ASN A 63 11.08 -0.05 12.61
N LYS A 64 10.87 -0.50 13.86
CA LYS A 64 9.56 -0.93 14.39
C LYS A 64 8.46 0.14 14.33
N LYS A 65 8.78 1.38 13.96
CA LYS A 65 7.81 2.46 13.73
C LYS A 65 7.26 2.49 12.31
N ASP A 66 7.91 1.80 11.37
CA ASP A 66 7.42 1.68 10.01
C ASP A 66 6.25 0.70 9.94
N GLN A 67 5.16 1.15 9.32
CA GLN A 67 3.90 0.43 9.17
C GLN A 67 3.53 0.19 7.70
N THR A 68 4.52 0.17 6.81
CA THR A 68 4.30 0.04 5.35
C THR A 68 4.15 -1.40 4.88
N VAL A 69 4.53 -2.40 5.70
CA VAL A 69 4.39 -3.83 5.41
C VAL A 69 3.65 -4.54 6.53
N ILE A 70 2.74 -5.44 6.14
CA ILE A 70 2.07 -6.36 7.06
C ILE A 70 2.33 -7.80 6.64
N SER A 71 2.36 -8.70 7.62
CA SER A 71 2.27 -10.14 7.43
C SER A 71 0.97 -10.63 8.04
N VAL A 72 0.26 -11.48 7.30
CA VAL A 72 -1.01 -12.08 7.71
C VAL A 72 -0.90 -13.59 7.45
N PRO A 73 -0.61 -14.40 8.47
CA PRO A 73 -0.63 -15.85 8.33
C PRO A 73 -2.06 -16.34 8.02
N LEU A 74 -2.17 -17.12 6.94
CA LEU A 74 -3.38 -17.86 6.61
C LEU A 74 -3.51 -19.09 7.51
N VAL A 75 -4.73 -19.57 7.72
CA VAL A 75 -4.97 -20.79 8.50
C VAL A 75 -4.52 -22.02 7.72
N ASN A 76 -4.82 -22.04 6.41
CA ASN A 76 -4.40 -23.10 5.50
C ASN A 76 -3.37 -22.55 4.50
N PRO A 77 -2.29 -23.29 4.20
CA PRO A 77 -1.33 -22.88 3.18
C PRO A 77 -1.98 -22.87 1.80
N VAL A 78 -1.51 -21.96 0.94
CA VAL A 78 -1.84 -21.97 -0.49
C VAL A 78 -0.79 -22.78 -1.21
N GLU A 79 -1.17 -24.00 -1.61
CA GLU A 79 -0.29 -24.91 -2.36
C GLU A 79 0.06 -24.36 -3.75
N PRO A 80 1.14 -24.85 -4.39
CA PRO A 80 1.48 -24.46 -5.77
C PRO A 80 0.30 -24.64 -6.74
N GLY A 81 -0.03 -23.57 -7.47
CA GLY A 81 -1.19 -23.55 -8.38
C GLY A 81 -2.54 -23.34 -7.69
N GLY A 82 -2.57 -23.31 -6.36
CA GLY A 82 -3.74 -22.94 -5.57
C GLY A 82 -4.01 -21.43 -5.58
N SER A 83 -5.15 -21.06 -5.01
CA SER A 83 -5.59 -19.67 -4.89
C SER A 83 -6.27 -19.44 -3.55
N VAL A 84 -6.15 -18.22 -3.03
CA VAL A 84 -6.95 -17.71 -1.92
C VAL A 84 -7.73 -16.50 -2.39
N GLU A 85 -8.97 -16.37 -1.92
CA GLU A 85 -9.79 -15.18 -2.13
C GLU A 85 -9.89 -14.43 -0.80
N LEU A 86 -9.48 -13.16 -0.79
CA LEU A 86 -9.47 -12.31 0.41
C LEU A 86 -10.45 -11.16 0.25
N ASN A 87 -11.29 -10.93 1.25
CA ASN A 87 -12.04 -9.69 1.40
C ASN A 87 -11.29 -8.78 2.36
N ILE A 88 -11.01 -7.55 1.93
CA ILE A 88 -10.26 -6.59 2.74
C ILE A 88 -11.05 -5.29 2.80
N ILE A 89 -11.55 -4.96 3.98
CA ILE A 89 -12.16 -3.65 4.25
C ILE A 89 -11.05 -2.74 4.77
N PHE A 90 -10.80 -1.64 4.09
CA PHE A 90 -9.76 -0.69 4.47
C PHE A 90 -10.24 0.75 4.37
N LYS A 91 -9.54 1.64 5.06
CA LYS A 91 -9.75 3.08 5.00
C LYS A 91 -8.41 3.76 4.75
N SER A 92 -8.42 4.70 3.80
CA SER A 92 -7.24 5.48 3.44
C SER A 92 -7.48 6.96 3.63
N LYS A 93 -6.48 7.67 4.14
CA LYS A 93 -6.38 9.13 4.13
C LYS A 93 -5.26 9.53 3.18
N LEU A 94 -5.58 10.38 2.20
CA LEU A 94 -4.59 10.91 1.28
C LEU A 94 -3.77 12.03 1.95
N PRO A 95 -2.43 12.05 1.80
CA PRO A 95 -1.60 13.16 2.23
C PRO A 95 -1.71 14.34 1.24
N ARG A 96 -1.26 15.53 1.63
CA ARG A 96 -0.94 16.58 0.66
C ARG A 96 0.16 16.09 -0.28
N ILE A 97 0.03 16.40 -1.57
CA ILE A 97 1.01 15.96 -2.57
C ILE A 97 2.37 16.62 -2.30
N PHE A 98 3.36 15.79 -1.93
CA PHE A 98 4.79 16.08 -2.08
C PHE A 98 5.57 14.89 -2.67
N ALA A 99 4.89 13.76 -2.81
CA ALA A 99 5.37 12.56 -3.45
C ALA A 99 4.24 11.97 -4.34
N ARG A 100 4.43 10.75 -4.83
CA ARG A 100 3.69 10.07 -5.92
C ARG A 100 2.18 9.81 -5.68
N THR A 101 1.56 10.39 -4.65
CA THR A 101 0.13 10.25 -4.32
C THR A 101 -0.29 11.38 -3.37
N GLY A 102 -1.55 11.77 -3.37
CA GLY A 102 -2.10 12.76 -2.45
C GLY A 102 -3.17 13.66 -3.06
N TYR A 103 -3.44 14.78 -2.40
CA TYR A 103 -4.29 15.85 -2.93
C TYR A 103 -3.63 17.24 -2.88
N SER A 104 -4.17 18.17 -3.67
CA SER A 104 -3.90 19.60 -3.63
C SER A 104 -5.20 20.33 -3.95
N ASP A 105 -5.73 21.10 -3.02
CA ASP A 105 -7.03 21.78 -3.16
C ASP A 105 -8.14 20.82 -3.62
N GLU A 106 -8.74 21.06 -4.79
CA GLU A 106 -9.78 20.20 -5.39
C GLU A 106 -9.22 19.16 -6.39
N TYR A 107 -7.92 18.89 -6.35
CA TYR A 107 -7.26 17.90 -7.19
C TYR A 107 -6.74 16.72 -6.37
N PHE A 108 -6.99 15.50 -6.85
CA PHE A 108 -6.60 14.25 -6.19
C PHE A 108 -5.77 13.39 -7.14
N LEU A 109 -4.51 13.17 -6.79
CA LEU A 109 -3.62 12.21 -7.45
C LEU A 109 -3.63 10.90 -6.64
N ILE A 110 -4.50 9.97 -7.02
CA ILE A 110 -4.75 8.77 -6.23
C ILE A 110 -3.98 7.57 -6.81
N ALA A 111 -2.79 7.31 -6.26
CA ALA A 111 -1.98 6.14 -6.60
C ALA A 111 -1.63 5.34 -5.34
N GLN A 112 -1.41 4.03 -5.48
CA GLN A 112 -1.03 3.13 -4.38
C GLN A 112 -1.93 3.26 -3.13
N TRP A 113 -3.23 3.46 -3.37
CA TRP A 113 -4.20 3.91 -2.37
C TRP A 113 -4.83 2.77 -1.55
N PHE A 114 -4.58 1.53 -1.94
CA PHE A 114 -5.13 0.32 -1.33
C PHE A 114 -4.02 -0.62 -0.82
N PRO A 115 -4.31 -1.51 0.16
CA PRO A 115 -3.40 -2.58 0.56
C PRO A 115 -3.10 -3.50 -0.61
N LYS A 116 -1.83 -3.66 -0.95
CA LYS A 116 -1.39 -4.51 -2.07
C LYS A 116 -0.73 -5.76 -1.54
N ILE A 117 -1.00 -6.90 -2.20
CA ILE A 117 -0.36 -8.18 -1.91
C ILE A 117 1.12 -8.12 -2.34
N GLY A 118 2.01 -8.60 -1.46
CA GLY A 118 3.44 -8.74 -1.77
C GLY A 118 3.69 -9.76 -2.88
N VAL A 119 4.84 -9.69 -3.53
CA VAL A 119 5.20 -10.63 -4.59
C VAL A 119 6.03 -11.76 -3.99
N TYR A 120 5.59 -12.99 -4.17
CA TYR A 120 6.44 -14.15 -3.90
C TYR A 120 7.34 -14.40 -5.11
N GLU A 121 8.65 -14.43 -4.88
CA GLU A 121 9.68 -14.74 -5.85
C GLU A 121 10.16 -16.18 -5.59
N PRO A 122 9.87 -17.16 -6.47
CA PRO A 122 10.42 -18.50 -6.34
C PRO A 122 11.94 -18.50 -6.56
N GLU A 123 12.61 -19.57 -6.15
CA GLU A 123 14.04 -19.78 -6.38
C GLU A 123 14.41 -19.54 -7.85
N GLY A 124 15.49 -18.78 -8.07
CA GLY A 124 15.98 -18.41 -9.40
C GLY A 124 15.25 -17.24 -10.05
N MET A 125 14.15 -16.75 -9.48
CA MET A 125 13.53 -15.50 -9.95
C MET A 125 14.31 -14.29 -9.44
N ARG A 126 14.82 -13.48 -10.36
CA ARG A 126 15.60 -12.26 -10.07
C ARG A 126 16.81 -12.57 -9.17
N TYR A 127 16.81 -12.10 -7.92
CA TYR A 127 17.90 -12.27 -6.97
C TYR A 127 17.59 -13.34 -5.89
N ALA A 128 16.45 -14.02 -5.99
CA ALA A 128 16.02 -15.01 -5.02
C ALA A 128 16.83 -16.31 -5.14
N GLN A 129 17.71 -16.57 -4.16
CA GLN A 129 18.45 -17.84 -4.06
C GLN A 129 17.60 -18.97 -3.48
N GLU A 130 16.57 -18.62 -2.72
CA GLU A 130 15.51 -19.49 -2.25
C GLU A 130 14.19 -18.73 -2.35
N GLY A 131 13.07 -19.46 -2.36
CA GLY A 131 11.75 -18.87 -2.50
C GLY A 131 11.42 -17.92 -1.36
N GLN A 132 11.10 -16.67 -1.68
CA GLN A 132 10.94 -15.60 -0.68
C GLN A 132 9.89 -14.57 -1.07
N TRP A 133 9.41 -13.82 -0.09
CA TRP A 133 8.55 -12.67 -0.34
C TRP A 133 9.39 -11.41 -0.61
N ASN A 134 9.24 -10.84 -1.79
CA ASN A 134 9.74 -9.51 -2.11
C ASN A 134 8.71 -8.48 -1.65
N CYS A 135 8.78 -8.12 -0.37
CA CYS A 135 7.85 -7.20 0.28
C CYS A 135 8.61 -6.25 1.21
N HIS A 136 9.33 -5.31 0.61
CA HIS A 136 10.15 -4.33 1.30
C HIS A 136 9.32 -3.21 1.94
N GLN A 137 9.85 -2.63 3.02
CA GLN A 137 9.40 -1.35 3.55
C GLN A 137 9.48 -0.28 2.46
N PHE A 138 8.65 0.75 2.54
CA PHE A 138 8.72 1.82 1.55
C PHE A 138 9.87 2.77 1.88
N HIS A 139 10.93 2.74 1.07
CA HIS A 139 12.08 3.64 1.15
C HIS A 139 11.91 4.86 0.23
N ALA A 140 12.54 5.99 0.56
CA ALA A 140 12.44 7.24 -0.20
C ALA A 140 12.84 7.10 -1.68
N ASN A 141 13.85 6.27 -1.95
CA ASN A 141 14.37 6.01 -3.29
C ASN A 141 13.93 4.66 -3.88
N SER A 142 13.01 3.95 -3.22
CA SER A 142 12.44 2.72 -3.77
C SER A 142 11.33 2.99 -4.80
N GLU A 143 11.09 2.00 -5.66
CA GLU A 143 9.94 1.97 -6.57
C GLU A 143 8.90 0.95 -6.11
N PHE A 144 7.69 1.07 -6.63
CA PHE A 144 6.59 0.16 -6.30
C PHE A 144 6.82 -1.20 -6.99
N TYR A 145 6.55 -2.29 -6.26
CA TYR A 145 6.66 -3.63 -6.81
C TYR A 145 5.37 -4.44 -6.58
N ALA A 146 4.93 -5.11 -7.63
CA ALA A 146 3.68 -5.85 -7.68
C ALA A 146 3.64 -6.74 -8.93
N ASN A 147 2.92 -7.85 -8.86
CA ASN A 147 2.54 -8.59 -10.05
C ASN A 147 1.51 -7.81 -10.88
N PHE A 148 1.47 -8.08 -12.18
CA PHE A 148 0.37 -7.65 -13.03
C PHE A 148 -0.91 -8.33 -12.59
N SER A 149 -2.03 -7.60 -12.66
CA SER A 149 -3.35 -8.10 -12.28
C SER A 149 -4.42 -7.41 -13.10
N VAL A 150 -5.57 -8.07 -13.22
CA VAL A 150 -6.78 -7.50 -13.80
C VAL A 150 -7.59 -6.90 -12.66
N TYR A 151 -7.97 -5.63 -12.81
CA TYR A 151 -8.73 -4.92 -11.79
C TYR A 151 -10.09 -4.53 -12.34
N GLU A 152 -11.13 -4.82 -11.55
CA GLU A 152 -12.42 -4.16 -11.64
C GLU A 152 -12.49 -3.14 -10.51
N VAL A 153 -12.81 -1.88 -10.85
CA VAL A 153 -12.81 -0.78 -9.89
C VAL A 153 -14.09 0.02 -10.08
N GLU A 154 -14.91 0.02 -9.04
CA GLU A 154 -16.06 0.92 -8.92
C GLU A 154 -15.67 2.13 -8.06
N ILE A 155 -16.03 3.33 -8.52
CA ILE A 155 -15.69 4.58 -7.83
C ILE A 155 -16.97 5.39 -7.68
N THR A 156 -17.36 5.64 -6.43
CA THR A 156 -18.39 6.60 -6.08
C THR A 156 -17.73 7.91 -5.64
N LEU A 157 -18.15 9.03 -6.24
CA LEU A 157 -17.60 10.36 -5.96
C LEU A 157 -18.68 11.45 -6.09
N PRO A 158 -18.49 12.64 -5.48
CA PRO A 158 -19.37 13.79 -5.72
C PRO A 158 -19.42 14.18 -7.20
N GLU A 159 -20.60 14.58 -7.69
CA GLU A 159 -20.86 14.88 -9.12
C GLU A 159 -19.91 15.92 -9.74
N ARG A 160 -19.35 16.82 -8.92
CA ARG A 160 -18.42 17.87 -9.39
C ARG A 160 -17.05 17.35 -9.83
N PHE A 161 -16.69 16.11 -9.48
CA PHE A 161 -15.39 15.54 -9.85
C PHE A 161 -15.49 14.69 -11.11
N THR A 162 -14.40 14.67 -11.88
CA THR A 162 -14.23 13.79 -13.03
C THR A 162 -13.10 12.83 -12.76
N VAL A 163 -13.28 11.55 -13.08
CA VAL A 163 -12.25 10.53 -12.94
C VAL A 163 -11.46 10.40 -14.25
N GLY A 164 -10.14 10.54 -14.15
CA GLY A 164 -9.20 10.10 -15.18
C GLY A 164 -8.47 8.85 -14.69
N ALA A 165 -8.60 7.73 -15.41
CA ALA A 165 -7.98 6.46 -15.04
C ALA A 165 -7.55 5.68 -16.28
N THR A 166 -6.61 4.76 -16.08
CA THR A 166 -6.26 3.74 -17.08
C THR A 166 -7.32 2.64 -17.13
N GLY A 167 -7.38 1.89 -18.24
CA GLY A 167 -8.36 0.83 -18.44
C GLY A 167 -9.53 1.28 -19.33
N VAL A 168 -10.63 0.54 -19.29
CA VAL A 168 -11.83 0.81 -20.10
C VAL A 168 -12.99 1.10 -19.16
N LEU A 169 -13.64 2.25 -19.33
CA LEU A 169 -14.85 2.60 -18.57
C LEU A 169 -15.98 1.61 -18.88
N LYS A 170 -16.56 1.01 -17.84
CA LYS A 170 -17.69 0.09 -17.93
C LYS A 170 -18.84 0.65 -17.10
N GLY A 171 -19.92 1.07 -17.77
CA GLY A 171 -21.06 1.71 -17.11
C GLY A 171 -20.76 3.15 -16.66
N LYS A 172 -21.81 3.95 -16.48
CA LYS A 172 -21.77 5.28 -15.88
C LYS A 172 -23.05 5.49 -15.09
#